data_AF-A0A1L3ME70-F1
#
_entry.id   AF-A0A1L3ME70-F1
#
_cell.length_a   1.000
_cell.length_b   1.000
_cell.length_c   1.000
_cell.angle_alpha   90.00
_cell.angle_beta   90.00
_cell.angle_gamma   90.00
#
_symmetry.space_group_name_H-M   'P 1'
#
loop_
_entity.id
_entity.type
_entity.pdbx_description
1 polymer ?
#
loop_
_entity_poly.entity_id
_entity_poly.type
_entity_poly.pdbx_seq_one_letter_code
_entity_poly.pdbx_strand_id
1 'polypeptide(L)'
;MYAEQVSVNDDEGTGPVNDLESELEEARRNISTESYPMSVGELTNMFTEGDLIIRPPFQRLFRWEPDQKSKLIESILIGIPLPSIFVAQDDEGRWELVDGLQRISTLLQLQGLLEKEGYPKLELTGTKYLPSLAGLRWDDNDGEQQSLTPAQRRDIKRAKIDLKIVQRESDPKTKFDLFQRLNSFGSKLSNQEIRNAQLVGVNSDFVAWVSSLAEQESFSALIKLPENELKRKYDEELVLRFLYLHTKDDAEIASIKNFQDGLEEFAINLALKFDRTFADEAEATFRETFNLLLAADEKIFGRWDPLKENFKGGFLNSSFEALAISLGYLLRNNIAVKQDLRQCAIDFWSLPQMTERFATGKSTEARLNLMVPEGRKILEA
;
A
#
# COMPACT_ATOMS: atom_id res chain seq x y z
N MET A 1 14.99 58.80 -55.24
CA MET A 1 15.84 57.64 -55.59
C MET A 1 16.05 56.87 -54.29
N TYR A 2 15.25 55.83 -54.09
CA TYR A 2 15.66 54.41 -54.12
C TYR A 2 16.56 54.02 -52.93
N ALA A 3 15.95 53.31 -51.97
CA ALA A 3 16.33 51.95 -51.50
C ALA A 3 17.26 52.05 -50.26
N GLU A 4 17.24 51.20 -49.23
CA GLU A 4 16.64 49.89 -49.00
C GLU A 4 16.69 49.56 -47.48
N GLN A 5 15.77 48.68 -47.07
CA GLN A 5 15.62 47.84 -45.87
C GLN A 5 16.78 47.73 -44.85
N VAL A 6 16.43 47.66 -43.56
CA VAL A 6 16.56 46.42 -42.75
C VAL A 6 15.43 46.38 -41.69
N SER A 7 14.64 45.32 -41.77
CA SER A 7 13.69 44.83 -40.77
C SER A 7 14.42 44.15 -39.61
N VAL A 8 14.05 44.46 -38.37
CA VAL A 8 14.21 43.53 -37.25
C VAL A 8 12.85 43.43 -36.57
N ASN A 9 12.21 42.28 -36.79
CA ASN A 9 11.11 41.80 -35.97
C ASN A 9 11.73 41.35 -34.65
N ASP A 10 11.45 42.07 -33.57
CA ASP A 10 11.53 41.49 -32.22
C ASP A 10 10.14 40.97 -31.87
N ASP A 11 9.86 39.79 -32.42
CA ASP A 11 8.82 38.88 -31.95
C ASP A 11 9.33 38.24 -30.66
N GLU A 12 9.26 38.98 -29.54
CA GLU A 12 9.43 38.38 -28.22
C GLU A 12 8.18 37.57 -27.90
N GLY A 13 8.22 36.31 -28.34
CA GLY A 13 7.32 35.26 -27.88
C GLY A 13 7.41 35.12 -26.37
N THR A 14 6.46 35.73 -25.67
CA THR A 14 6.16 35.42 -24.28
C THR A 14 5.45 34.07 -24.25
N GLY A 15 6.23 32.98 -24.26
CA GLY A 15 5.74 31.70 -23.78
C GLY A 15 5.16 31.87 -22.37
N PRO A 16 4.12 31.11 -21.98
CA PRO A 16 3.47 31.31 -20.69
C PRO A 16 4.50 31.12 -19.59
N VAL A 17 4.77 32.19 -18.85
CA VAL A 17 5.50 32.12 -17.59
C VAL A 17 4.55 31.38 -16.65
N ASN A 18 4.83 30.10 -16.38
CA ASN A 18 4.21 29.39 -15.28
C ASN A 18 4.71 30.05 -13.99
N ASP A 19 3.99 31.07 -13.53
CA ASP A 19 4.19 31.58 -12.18
C ASP A 19 3.45 30.68 -11.18
N LEU A 20 3.95 30.67 -9.94
CA LEU A 20 3.38 29.88 -8.86
C LEU A 20 1.89 30.19 -8.65
N GLU A 21 1.45 31.40 -8.98
CA GLU A 21 0.05 31.81 -8.82
C GLU A 21 -0.86 31.06 -9.81
N SER A 22 -0.42 30.93 -11.06
CA SER A 22 -1.10 30.17 -12.10
C SER A 22 -1.16 28.67 -11.76
N GLU A 23 -0.06 28.11 -11.27
CA GLU A 23 0.00 26.72 -10.79
C GLU A 23 -0.91 26.49 -9.57
N LEU A 24 -0.98 27.46 -8.64
CA LEU A 24 -1.85 27.41 -7.47
C LEU A 24 -3.33 27.54 -7.85
N GLU A 25 -3.68 28.40 -8.81
CA GLU A 25 -5.04 28.53 -9.32
C GLU A 25 -5.50 27.23 -9.98
N GLU A 26 -4.66 26.64 -10.83
CA GLU A 26 -4.95 25.37 -11.50
C GLU A 26 -5.09 24.23 -10.49
N ALA A 27 -4.16 24.13 -9.52
CA ALA A 27 -4.23 23.10 -8.47
C ALA A 27 -5.46 23.26 -7.56
N ARG A 28 -5.84 24.48 -7.17
CA ARG A 28 -7.00 24.73 -6.30
C ARG A 28 -8.34 24.47 -7.00
N ARG A 29 -8.44 24.68 -8.32
CA ARG A 29 -9.65 24.33 -9.08
C ARG A 29 -9.96 22.83 -9.03
N ASN A 30 -8.93 22.00 -8.83
CA ASN A 30 -9.07 20.56 -8.80
C ASN A 30 -9.41 19.98 -7.42
N ILE A 31 -9.34 20.78 -6.34
CA ILE A 31 -9.62 20.33 -4.96
C ILE A 31 -10.80 21.12 -4.38
N SER A 32 -11.96 20.48 -4.25
CA SER A 32 -13.09 21.03 -3.48
C SER A 32 -13.26 20.22 -2.20
N THR A 33 -13.04 20.87 -1.04
CA THR A 33 -13.24 20.25 0.27
C THR A 33 -14.30 21.00 1.08
N GLU A 34 -15.29 20.28 1.58
CA GLU A 34 -16.22 20.78 2.57
C GLU A 34 -15.91 20.23 3.97
N SER A 35 -16.22 21.02 5.00
CA SER A 35 -16.03 20.61 6.39
C SER A 35 -17.37 20.63 7.11
N TYR A 36 -17.80 19.49 7.64
CA TYR A 36 -19.06 19.38 8.35
C TYR A 36 -18.93 18.49 9.61
N PRO A 37 -19.35 18.94 10.79
CA PRO A 37 -19.38 18.11 11.99
C PRO A 37 -20.57 17.15 11.94
N MET A 38 -20.30 15.85 11.96
CA MET A 38 -21.34 14.80 11.93
C MET A 38 -21.37 14.02 13.25
N SER A 39 -22.56 13.59 13.67
CA SER A 39 -22.67 12.75 14.86
C SER A 39 -22.20 11.31 14.58
N VAL A 40 -21.64 10.64 15.58
CA VAL A 40 -21.30 9.22 15.49
C VAL A 40 -22.51 8.37 15.11
N GLY A 41 -23.70 8.72 15.61
CA GLY A 41 -24.95 8.03 15.26
C GLY A 41 -25.27 8.14 13.77
N GLU A 42 -25.06 9.30 13.17
CA GLU A 42 -25.29 9.49 11.73
C GLU A 42 -24.25 8.74 10.89
N LEU A 43 -22.97 8.80 11.25
CA LEU A 43 -21.92 7.99 10.62
C LEU A 43 -22.23 6.49 10.67
N THR A 44 -22.82 6.06 11.79
CA THR A 44 -23.26 4.68 11.98
C THR A 44 -24.41 4.33 11.04
N ASN A 45 -25.42 5.20 10.93
CA ASN A 45 -26.55 5.01 10.01
C ASN A 45 -26.09 4.94 8.56
N MET A 46 -25.26 5.88 8.13
CA MET A 46 -24.68 5.90 6.78
C MET A 46 -23.93 4.59 6.47
N PHE A 47 -23.17 4.06 7.44
CA PHE A 47 -22.50 2.77 7.26
C PHE A 47 -23.51 1.62 7.10
N THR A 48 -24.55 1.57 7.94
CA THR A 48 -25.56 0.51 7.87
C THR A 48 -26.44 0.58 6.62
N GLU A 49 -26.63 1.77 6.05
CA GLU A 49 -27.41 2.02 4.83
C GLU A 49 -26.56 1.84 3.55
N GLY A 50 -25.23 1.73 3.69
CA GLY A 50 -24.30 1.56 2.58
C GLY A 50 -23.81 2.87 1.94
N ASP A 51 -24.11 4.01 2.58
CA ASP A 51 -23.69 5.35 2.15
C ASP A 51 -22.29 5.73 2.67
N LEU A 52 -21.82 5.10 3.75
CA LEU A 52 -20.42 5.17 4.19
C LEU A 52 -19.73 3.84 3.91
N ILE A 53 -18.85 3.83 2.92
CA ILE A 53 -18.12 2.67 2.45
C ILE A 53 -16.76 2.59 3.15
N ILE A 54 -16.56 1.50 3.86
CA ILE A 54 -15.24 1.08 4.35
C ILE A 54 -14.86 -0.15 3.54
N ARG A 55 -13.99 -0.01 2.54
CA ARG A 55 -13.68 -1.15 1.66
C ARG A 55 -13.10 -2.32 2.47
N PRO A 56 -13.44 -3.58 2.12
CA PRO A 56 -12.97 -4.77 2.86
C PRO A 56 -11.45 -4.86 3.07
N PRO A 57 -10.59 -4.42 2.12
CA PRO A 57 -9.13 -4.40 2.33
C PRO A 57 -8.70 -3.45 3.44
N PHE A 58 -9.42 -2.34 3.64
CA PHE A 58 -9.18 -1.44 4.78
C PHE A 58 -9.59 -2.07 6.10
N GLN A 59 -10.61 -2.92 6.12
CA GLN A 59 -11.01 -3.60 7.36
C GLN A 59 -9.84 -4.46 7.89
N ARG A 60 -9.08 -5.13 7.02
CA ARG A 60 -7.85 -5.87 7.41
C ARG A 60 -6.75 -4.98 8.00
N LEU A 61 -6.75 -3.68 7.70
CA LEU A 61 -5.82 -2.70 8.27
C LEU A 61 -6.29 -2.18 9.64
N PHE A 62 -7.47 -2.58 10.13
CA PHE A 62 -7.96 -2.26 11.47
C PHE A 62 -7.13 -3.01 12.53
N ARG A 63 -6.15 -2.32 13.10
CA ARG A 63 -5.05 -2.90 13.87
C ARG A 63 -4.86 -2.27 15.25
N TRP A 64 -5.73 -1.35 15.65
CA TRP A 64 -5.66 -0.81 17.00
C TRP A 64 -5.81 -1.92 18.04
N GLU A 65 -4.96 -1.87 19.05
CA GLU A 65 -5.06 -2.74 20.21
C GLU A 65 -6.24 -2.31 21.09
N PRO A 66 -6.82 -3.20 21.92
CA PRO A 66 -7.96 -2.87 22.79
C PRO A 66 -7.77 -1.62 23.66
N ASP A 67 -6.54 -1.36 24.13
CA ASP A 67 -6.19 -0.14 24.88
C ASP A 67 -6.36 1.14 24.05
N GLN A 68 -5.92 1.13 22.79
CA GLN A 68 -6.04 2.28 21.89
C GLN A 68 -7.51 2.57 21.57
N LYS A 69 -8.29 1.50 21.33
CA LYS A 69 -9.72 1.58 21.12
C LYS A 69 -10.44 2.17 22.33
N SER A 70 -10.09 1.71 23.54
CA SER A 70 -10.69 2.21 24.78
C SER A 70 -10.34 3.67 25.06
N LYS A 71 -9.13 4.12 24.72
CA LYS A 71 -8.73 5.54 24.79
C LYS A 71 -9.53 6.45 23.85
N LEU A 72 -9.91 5.95 22.67
CA LEU A 72 -10.85 6.68 21.80
C LEU A 72 -12.19 6.88 22.51
N ILE A 73 -12.74 5.81 23.09
CA ILE A 73 -14.04 5.86 23.78
C ILE A 73 -13.96 6.76 25.02
N GLU A 74 -12.86 6.70 25.77
CA GLU A 74 -12.57 7.64 26.87
C GLU A 74 -12.61 9.08 26.37
N SER A 75 -11.89 9.39 25.28
CA SER A 75 -11.83 10.74 24.71
C SER A 75 -13.23 11.27 24.36
N ILE A 76 -14.07 10.42 23.75
CA ILE A 76 -15.45 10.77 23.41
C ILE A 76 -16.28 11.05 24.67
N LEU A 77 -16.25 10.15 25.65
CA LEU A 77 -17.08 10.26 26.85
C LEU A 77 -16.71 11.46 27.73
N ILE A 78 -15.44 11.88 27.73
CA ILE A 78 -14.99 13.05 28.49
C ILE A 78 -14.92 14.34 27.65
N GLY A 79 -15.32 14.29 26.37
CA GLY A 79 -15.44 15.46 25.50
C GLY A 79 -14.12 16.01 24.96
N ILE A 80 -13.08 15.17 24.83
CA ILE A 80 -11.84 15.53 24.13
C ILE A 80 -12.12 15.56 22.62
N PRO A 81 -11.81 16.68 21.92
CA PRO A 81 -11.95 16.76 20.47
C PRO A 81 -11.13 15.67 19.76
N LEU A 82 -11.77 14.98 18.83
CA LEU A 82 -11.11 14.01 17.96
C LEU A 82 -10.54 14.71 16.73
N PRO A 83 -9.47 14.17 16.11
CA PRO A 83 -9.03 14.66 14.81
C PRO A 83 -10.16 14.53 13.77
N SER A 84 -10.07 15.27 12.67
CA SER A 84 -11.05 15.13 11.58
C SER A 84 -10.94 13.77 10.89
N ILE A 85 -12.01 13.35 10.25
CA ILE A 85 -12.12 12.18 9.38
C ILE A 85 -12.22 12.66 7.95
N PHE A 86 -11.58 11.95 7.02
CA PHE A 86 -11.62 12.31 5.61
C PHE A 86 -12.41 11.27 4.83
N VAL A 87 -13.29 11.73 3.97
CA VAL A 87 -14.07 10.90 3.06
C VAL A 87 -13.98 11.46 1.65
N ALA A 88 -14.03 10.59 0.65
CA ALA A 88 -14.14 10.96 -0.74
C ALA A 88 -15.50 10.55 -1.28
N GLN A 89 -16.14 11.42 -2.04
CA GLN A 89 -17.40 11.08 -2.68
C GLN A 89 -17.17 10.30 -3.97
N ASP A 90 -17.91 9.19 -4.14
CA ASP A 90 -17.91 8.36 -5.36
C ASP A 90 -18.90 8.90 -6.41
N ASP A 91 -18.99 8.19 -7.54
CA ASP A 91 -19.85 8.58 -8.65
C ASP A 91 -21.35 8.43 -8.37
N GLU A 92 -21.72 7.68 -7.34
CA GLU A 92 -23.09 7.52 -6.87
C GLU A 92 -23.43 8.50 -5.73
N GLY A 93 -22.46 9.28 -5.28
CA GLY A 93 -22.63 10.24 -4.19
C GLY A 93 -22.37 9.66 -2.79
N ARG A 94 -22.00 8.38 -2.69
CA ARG A 94 -21.64 7.70 -1.43
C ARG A 94 -20.26 8.14 -0.98
N TRP A 95 -19.99 7.95 0.30
CA TRP A 95 -18.75 8.38 0.93
C TRP A 95 -17.84 7.19 1.15
N GLU A 96 -16.66 7.23 0.56
CA GLU A 96 -15.60 6.29 0.82
C GLU A 96 -14.67 6.84 1.92
N LEU A 97 -14.40 6.04 2.94
CA LEU A 97 -13.51 6.42 4.03
C LEU A 97 -12.05 6.49 3.56
N VAL A 98 -11.44 7.69 3.65
CA VAL A 98 -10.08 7.98 3.21
C VAL A 98 -9.11 8.00 4.40
N ASP A 99 -9.44 8.72 5.47
CA ASP A 99 -8.68 8.71 6.73
C ASP A 99 -9.62 8.61 7.92
N GLY A 100 -9.17 7.97 8.99
CA GLY A 100 -9.97 7.74 10.19
C GLY A 100 -10.47 6.30 10.35
N LEU A 101 -9.97 5.37 9.54
CA LEU A 101 -10.28 3.94 9.60
C LEU A 101 -10.30 3.38 11.03
N GLN A 102 -9.23 3.56 11.80
CA GLN A 102 -9.16 3.01 13.15
C GLN A 102 -10.25 3.59 14.07
N ARG A 103 -10.62 4.86 13.88
CA ARG A 103 -11.62 5.57 14.69
C ARG A 103 -13.03 5.10 14.36
N ILE A 104 -13.40 5.13 13.08
CA ILE A 104 -14.71 4.65 12.62
C ILE A 104 -14.89 3.17 12.94
N SER A 105 -13.93 2.33 12.57
CA SER A 105 -14.02 0.89 12.82
C SER A 105 -14.11 0.56 14.31
N THR A 106 -13.45 1.33 15.19
CA THR A 106 -13.63 1.17 16.65
C THR A 106 -15.06 1.46 17.10
N LEU A 107 -15.68 2.52 16.58
CA LEU A 107 -17.06 2.89 16.91
C LEU A 107 -18.08 1.87 16.36
N LEU A 108 -17.84 1.35 15.16
CA LEU A 108 -18.65 0.30 14.57
C LEU A 108 -18.48 -1.04 15.30
N GLN A 109 -17.24 -1.42 15.64
CA GLN A 109 -16.94 -2.63 16.41
C GLN A 109 -17.56 -2.58 17.80
N LEU A 110 -17.48 -1.43 18.49
CA LEU A 110 -18.12 -1.24 19.79
C LEU A 110 -19.62 -1.54 19.69
N GLN A 111 -20.29 -1.02 18.66
CA GLN A 111 -21.71 -1.22 18.42
C GLN A 111 -22.09 -2.62 17.89
N GLY A 112 -21.12 -3.51 17.65
CA GLY A 112 -21.36 -4.85 17.10
C GLY A 112 -21.64 -4.87 15.59
N LEU A 113 -21.33 -3.80 14.87
CA LEU A 113 -21.64 -3.69 13.44
C LEU A 113 -20.58 -4.33 12.53
N LEU A 114 -19.51 -4.87 13.11
CA LEU A 114 -18.42 -5.53 12.38
C LEU A 114 -18.33 -7.04 12.67
N GLU A 115 -19.36 -7.63 13.27
CA GLU A 115 -19.36 -9.06 13.64
C GLU A 115 -19.31 -9.98 12.41
N LYS A 116 -19.95 -9.59 11.30
CA LYS A 116 -19.95 -10.38 10.04
C LYS A 116 -18.58 -10.36 9.36
N GLU A 117 -17.79 -9.35 9.65
CA GLU A 117 -16.45 -9.10 9.14
C GLU A 117 -15.37 -9.77 10.02
N GLY A 118 -15.79 -10.55 11.04
CA GLY A 118 -14.90 -11.29 11.93
C GLY A 118 -14.38 -10.49 13.12
N TYR A 119 -14.91 -9.30 13.37
CA TYR A 119 -14.56 -8.49 14.54
C TYR A 119 -15.62 -8.66 15.63
N PRO A 120 -15.32 -9.37 16.74
CA PRO A 120 -16.28 -9.49 17.83
C PRO A 120 -16.57 -8.13 18.46
N LYS A 121 -17.73 -8.01 19.12
CA LYS A 121 -18.08 -6.82 19.91
C LYS A 121 -16.92 -6.42 20.82
N LEU A 122 -16.57 -5.14 20.79
CA LEU A 122 -15.45 -4.63 21.57
C LEU A 122 -15.78 -4.66 23.07
N GLU A 123 -14.94 -5.34 23.84
CA GLU A 123 -14.85 -5.19 25.29
C GLU A 123 -13.81 -4.12 25.61
N LEU A 124 -14.22 -3.11 26.40
CA LEU A 124 -13.37 -1.99 26.75
C LEU A 124 -12.40 -2.36 27.87
N THR A 125 -11.22 -1.75 27.83
CA THR A 125 -10.21 -1.84 28.87
C THR A 125 -10.24 -0.58 29.73
N GLY A 126 -9.85 -0.70 31.00
CA GLY A 126 -9.73 0.46 31.88
C GLY A 126 -8.69 1.45 31.37
N THR A 127 -9.05 2.73 31.32
CA THR A 127 -8.18 3.81 30.83
C THR A 127 -7.75 4.73 31.97
N LYS A 128 -6.91 5.74 31.66
CA LYS A 128 -6.29 6.61 32.67
C LYS A 128 -7.31 7.45 33.45
N TYR A 129 -8.29 8.03 32.76
CA TYR A 129 -9.31 8.90 33.34
C TYR A 129 -10.60 8.13 33.66
N LEU A 130 -10.88 7.05 32.94
CA LEU A 130 -12.04 6.18 33.15
C LEU A 130 -11.63 4.70 33.37
N PRO A 131 -11.00 4.36 34.51
CA PRO A 131 -10.60 2.98 34.80
C PRO A 131 -11.79 2.01 34.85
N SER A 132 -12.98 2.50 35.18
CA SER A 132 -14.24 1.74 35.18
C SER A 132 -14.78 1.38 33.79
N LEU A 133 -14.08 1.74 32.70
CA LEU A 133 -14.37 1.18 31.37
C LEU A 133 -13.99 -0.29 31.26
N ALA A 134 -13.13 -0.81 32.16
CA ALA A 134 -12.70 -2.21 32.13
C ALA A 134 -13.88 -3.18 32.14
N GLY A 135 -13.95 -4.04 31.13
CA GLY A 135 -15.00 -5.05 30.97
C GLY A 135 -16.31 -4.50 30.40
N LEU A 136 -16.42 -3.19 30.13
CA LEU A 136 -17.64 -2.61 29.58
C LEU A 136 -17.82 -2.95 28.10
N ARG A 137 -19.04 -3.34 27.72
CA ARG A 137 -19.47 -3.54 26.32
C ARG A 137 -20.57 -2.55 25.95
N TRP A 138 -20.87 -2.43 24.66
CA TRP A 138 -21.92 -1.52 24.18
C TRP A 138 -23.31 -1.85 24.72
N ASP A 139 -23.75 -3.08 24.50
CA ASP A 139 -24.94 -3.65 25.09
C ASP A 139 -24.65 -5.04 25.61
N ASP A 140 -25.46 -5.48 26.56
CA ASP A 140 -25.50 -6.87 26.99
C ASP A 140 -26.96 -7.32 26.97
N ASN A 141 -27.23 -8.36 26.18
CA ASN A 141 -28.52 -9.06 26.16
C ASN A 141 -28.45 -10.37 26.97
N ASP A 142 -27.26 -10.78 27.41
CA ASP A 142 -26.98 -12.13 27.93
C ASP A 142 -26.69 -12.18 29.45
N GLY A 143 -26.88 -11.06 30.15
CA GLY A 143 -27.32 -11.05 31.55
C GLY A 143 -26.24 -11.01 32.64
N GLU A 144 -24.94 -10.98 32.32
CA GLU A 144 -23.88 -10.97 33.35
C GLU A 144 -22.65 -10.09 33.03
N GLN A 145 -22.65 -9.32 31.93
CA GLN A 145 -21.56 -8.42 31.57
C GLN A 145 -21.92 -6.95 31.78
N GLN A 146 -20.99 -6.22 32.39
CA GLN A 146 -21.12 -4.79 32.63
C GLN A 146 -21.24 -4.07 31.27
N SER A 147 -22.35 -3.36 31.02
CA SER A 147 -22.60 -2.66 29.76
C SER A 147 -22.65 -1.15 29.96
N LEU A 148 -22.37 -0.40 28.89
CA LEU A 148 -22.58 1.04 28.87
C LEU A 148 -24.06 1.35 29.10
N THR A 149 -24.32 2.29 30.01
CA THR A 149 -25.69 2.71 30.29
C THR A 149 -26.36 3.32 29.05
N PRO A 150 -27.71 3.33 28.98
CA PRO A 150 -28.43 4.02 27.91
C PRO A 150 -28.09 5.51 27.78
N ALA A 151 -27.64 6.17 28.85
CA ALA A 151 -27.14 7.55 28.79
C ALA A 151 -25.79 7.61 28.08
N GLN A 152 -24.79 6.85 28.55
CA GLN A 152 -23.44 6.82 27.96
C GLN A 152 -23.44 6.44 26.48
N ARG A 153 -24.28 5.47 26.08
CA ARG A 153 -24.46 5.14 24.65
C ARG A 153 -25.00 6.31 23.83
N ARG A 154 -25.98 7.05 24.38
CA ARG A 154 -26.52 8.24 23.71
C ARG A 154 -25.46 9.34 23.62
N ASP A 155 -24.63 9.50 24.64
CA ASP A 155 -23.53 10.46 24.65
C ASP A 155 -22.51 10.13 23.55
N ILE A 156 -22.13 8.85 23.40
CA ILE A 156 -21.28 8.39 22.29
C ILE A 156 -21.94 8.65 20.94
N LYS A 157 -23.22 8.26 20.74
CA LYS A 157 -23.93 8.49 19.47
C LYS A 157 -24.03 9.98 19.11
N ARG A 158 -24.17 10.86 20.10
CA ARG A 158 -24.31 12.31 19.90
C ARG A 158 -22.98 13.05 19.78
N ALA A 159 -21.88 12.40 20.13
CA ALA A 159 -20.55 12.96 19.94
C ALA A 159 -20.36 13.32 18.47
N LYS A 160 -19.75 14.48 18.22
CA LYS A 160 -19.51 15.00 16.89
C LYS A 160 -18.07 14.71 16.47
N ILE A 161 -17.90 14.33 15.22
CA ILE A 161 -16.60 14.20 14.58
C ILE A 161 -16.61 15.10 13.36
N ASP A 162 -15.54 15.88 13.19
CA ASP A 162 -15.39 16.74 12.02
C ASP A 162 -15.07 15.89 10.80
N LEU A 163 -15.88 16.00 9.74
CA LEU A 163 -15.58 15.40 8.45
C LEU A 163 -15.01 16.43 7.49
N LYS A 164 -14.09 15.96 6.65
CA LYS A 164 -13.57 16.65 5.48
C LYS A 164 -13.96 15.81 4.26
N ILE A 165 -14.82 16.37 3.42
CA ILE A 165 -15.38 15.67 2.27
C ILE A 165 -14.65 16.15 1.02
N VAL A 166 -14.01 15.23 0.31
CA VAL A 166 -13.48 15.49 -1.03
C VAL A 166 -14.60 15.26 -2.02
N GLN A 167 -15.05 16.34 -2.66
CA GLN A 167 -16.21 16.31 -3.55
C GLN A 167 -15.95 15.44 -4.79
N ARG A 168 -17.03 14.90 -5.35
CA ARG A 168 -16.99 13.97 -6.49
C ARG A 168 -16.21 14.55 -7.67
N GLU A 169 -16.37 15.85 -7.93
CA GLU A 169 -15.78 16.59 -9.05
C GLU A 169 -14.26 16.76 -8.95
N SER A 170 -13.65 16.40 -7.82
CA SER A 170 -12.20 16.41 -7.66
C SER A 170 -11.58 15.29 -8.48
N ASP A 171 -10.51 15.61 -9.22
CA ASP A 171 -9.79 14.64 -10.05
C ASP A 171 -9.32 13.41 -9.24
N PRO A 172 -9.38 12.17 -9.77
CA PRO A 172 -8.94 10.97 -9.04
C PRO A 172 -7.52 11.05 -8.49
N LYS A 173 -6.59 11.72 -9.21
CA LYS A 173 -5.21 11.95 -8.74
C LYS A 173 -5.16 12.91 -7.55
N THR A 174 -6.10 13.85 -7.47
CA THR A 174 -6.23 14.80 -6.35
C THR A 174 -6.73 14.11 -5.08
N LYS A 175 -7.77 13.27 -5.19
CA LYS A 175 -8.26 12.45 -4.06
C LYS A 175 -7.12 11.60 -3.49
N PHE A 176 -6.28 11.08 -4.38
CA PHE A 176 -5.07 10.32 -4.08
C PHE A 176 -3.97 11.14 -3.38
N ASP A 177 -3.61 12.32 -3.90
CA ASP A 177 -2.58 13.17 -3.30
C ASP A 177 -2.97 13.60 -1.87
N LEU A 178 -4.26 13.86 -1.66
CA LEU A 178 -4.81 14.20 -0.35
C LEU A 178 -4.67 13.02 0.63
N PHE A 179 -4.97 11.79 0.19
CA PHE A 179 -4.79 10.58 1.00
C PHE A 179 -3.33 10.39 1.44
N GLN A 180 -2.36 10.55 0.54
CA GLN A 180 -0.94 10.43 0.90
C GLN A 180 -0.51 11.50 1.92
N ARG A 181 -0.92 12.77 1.69
CA ARG A 181 -0.56 13.88 2.57
C ARG A 181 -1.13 13.69 3.98
N LEU A 182 -2.35 13.20 4.10
CA LEU A 182 -2.99 13.01 5.40
C LEU A 182 -2.40 11.85 6.19
N ASN A 183 -2.12 10.72 5.52
CA ASN A 183 -1.47 9.57 6.14
C ASN A 183 -0.04 9.87 6.60
N SER A 184 0.61 10.90 6.03
CA SER A 184 1.95 11.33 6.43
C SER A 184 2.03 11.94 7.83
N PHE A 185 0.90 12.46 8.37
CA PHE A 185 0.83 13.12 9.69
C PHE A 185 0.38 12.20 10.85
N GLY A 186 -0.14 11.00 10.55
CA GLY A 186 -0.71 10.05 11.53
C GLY A 186 0.18 8.83 11.84
N SER A 187 -0.43 7.74 12.33
CA SER A 187 0.27 6.44 12.41
C SER A 187 0.49 5.93 11.00
N LYS A 188 1.67 6.22 10.44
CA LYS A 188 2.00 5.98 9.03
C LYS A 188 1.54 4.59 8.58
N LEU A 189 0.61 4.56 7.64
CA LEU A 189 0.43 3.40 6.78
C LEU A 189 1.74 3.19 6.03
N SER A 190 2.16 1.93 5.86
CA SER A 190 3.28 1.65 4.96
C SER A 190 2.89 2.05 3.54
N ASN A 191 3.88 2.34 2.69
CA ASN A 191 3.64 2.64 1.27
C ASN A 191 2.82 1.52 0.60
N GLN A 192 2.97 0.28 1.05
CA GLN A 192 2.19 -0.85 0.55
C GLN A 192 0.73 -0.84 1.05
N GLU A 193 0.49 -0.45 2.31
CA GLU A 193 -0.87 -0.30 2.85
C GLU A 193 -1.61 0.84 2.12
N ILE A 194 -0.91 1.92 1.79
CA ILE A 194 -1.38 3.04 0.95
C ILE A 194 -1.67 2.55 -0.48
N ARG A 195 -0.76 1.79 -1.07
CA ARG A 195 -0.91 1.26 -2.43
C ARG A 195 -2.07 0.29 -2.56
N ASN A 196 -2.18 -0.68 -1.67
CA ASN A 196 -3.27 -1.65 -1.68
C ASN A 196 -4.63 -0.97 -1.52
N ALA A 197 -4.73 0.00 -0.61
CA ALA A 197 -5.90 0.84 -0.47
C ALA A 197 -6.32 1.53 -1.79
N GLN A 198 -5.36 2.13 -2.47
CA GLN A 198 -5.59 2.85 -3.73
C GLN A 198 -5.98 1.91 -4.88
N LEU A 199 -5.28 0.78 -5.02
CA LEU A 199 -5.54 -0.19 -6.08
C LEU A 199 -6.95 -0.79 -6.00
N VAL A 200 -7.47 -0.98 -4.79
CA VAL A 200 -8.85 -1.47 -4.57
C VAL A 200 -9.88 -0.42 -5.00
N GLY A 201 -9.55 0.86 -4.82
CA GLY A 201 -10.34 1.99 -5.33
C GLY A 201 -10.41 2.01 -6.86
N VAL A 202 -9.30 1.65 -7.51
CA VAL A 202 -9.14 1.69 -8.97
C VAL A 202 -9.73 0.45 -9.66
N ASN A 203 -9.38 -0.75 -9.19
CA ASN A 203 -9.78 -2.00 -9.84
C ASN A 203 -9.69 -3.19 -8.87
N SER A 204 -10.83 -3.72 -8.44
CA SER A 204 -10.89 -4.87 -7.52
C SER A 204 -10.36 -6.16 -8.14
N ASP A 205 -10.54 -6.36 -9.44
CA ASP A 205 -10.12 -7.58 -10.13
C ASP A 205 -8.59 -7.63 -10.25
N PHE A 206 -7.95 -6.48 -10.48
CA PHE A 206 -6.50 -6.36 -10.45
C PHE A 206 -5.92 -6.75 -9.08
N VAL A 207 -6.54 -6.29 -7.99
CA VAL A 207 -6.09 -6.61 -6.64
C VAL A 207 -6.24 -8.10 -6.35
N ALA A 208 -7.38 -8.69 -6.72
CA ALA A 208 -7.60 -10.13 -6.59
C ALA A 208 -6.55 -10.93 -7.38
N TRP A 209 -6.19 -10.47 -8.58
CA TRP A 209 -5.14 -11.08 -9.39
C TRP A 209 -3.76 -10.99 -8.72
N VAL A 210 -3.35 -9.83 -8.22
CA VAL A 210 -2.08 -9.68 -7.48
C VAL A 210 -2.04 -10.57 -6.24
N SER A 211 -3.13 -10.64 -5.47
CA SER A 211 -3.24 -11.56 -4.33
C SER A 211 -3.10 -13.02 -4.76
N SER A 212 -3.69 -13.42 -5.90
CA SER A 212 -3.58 -14.79 -6.42
C SER A 212 -2.15 -15.17 -6.85
N LEU A 213 -1.34 -14.20 -7.28
CA LEU A 213 0.09 -14.38 -7.54
C LEU A 213 0.87 -14.54 -6.24
N ALA A 214 0.54 -13.76 -5.21
CA ALA A 214 1.16 -13.85 -3.89
C ALA A 214 0.84 -15.20 -3.18
N GLU A 215 -0.32 -15.78 -3.46
CA GLU A 215 -0.77 -17.07 -2.94
C GLU A 215 -0.18 -18.27 -3.70
N GLN A 216 0.60 -18.06 -4.77
CA GLN A 216 1.25 -19.16 -5.49
C GLN A 216 2.18 -19.97 -4.57
N GLU A 217 2.06 -21.29 -4.63
CA GLU A 217 2.82 -22.20 -3.76
C GLU A 217 4.33 -22.01 -3.91
N SER A 218 4.82 -21.90 -5.16
CA SER A 218 6.25 -21.71 -5.40
C SER A 218 6.79 -20.38 -4.89
N PHE A 219 6.01 -19.31 -5.04
CA PHE A 219 6.38 -17.98 -4.53
C PHE A 219 6.36 -17.93 -3.00
N SER A 220 5.25 -18.34 -2.38
CA SER A 220 5.08 -18.33 -0.93
C SER A 220 6.10 -19.22 -0.21
N ALA A 221 6.42 -20.39 -0.79
CA ALA A 221 7.43 -21.30 -0.27
C ALA A 221 8.85 -20.72 -0.32
N LEU A 222 9.17 -19.84 -1.27
CA LEU A 222 10.50 -19.25 -1.40
C LEU A 222 10.70 -18.03 -0.49
N ILE A 223 9.67 -17.21 -0.30
CA ILE A 223 9.82 -15.96 0.47
C ILE A 223 9.72 -16.17 1.99
N LYS A 224 8.94 -17.16 2.47
CA LYS A 224 8.74 -17.51 3.89
C LYS A 224 8.77 -16.29 4.84
N LEU A 225 7.98 -15.27 4.53
CA LEU A 225 8.01 -13.99 5.25
C LEU A 225 7.48 -14.13 6.69
N PRO A 226 7.98 -13.33 7.64
CA PRO A 226 7.41 -13.23 8.99
C PRO A 226 5.93 -12.80 8.97
N GLU A 227 5.15 -13.24 9.96
CA GLU A 227 3.71 -12.97 10.05
C GLU A 227 3.38 -11.46 10.03
N ASN A 228 4.22 -10.63 10.65
CA ASN A 228 4.05 -9.18 10.65
C ASN A 228 4.23 -8.55 9.26
N GLU A 229 5.09 -9.11 8.40
CA GLU A 229 5.28 -8.65 7.02
C GLU A 229 4.13 -9.12 6.11
N LEU A 230 3.63 -10.34 6.33
CA LEU A 230 2.42 -10.84 5.66
C LEU A 230 1.17 -10.00 6.01
N LYS A 231 1.03 -9.61 7.29
CA LYS A 231 -0.04 -8.67 7.73
C LYS A 231 0.06 -7.32 7.03
N ARG A 232 1.26 -6.89 6.65
CA ARG A 232 1.52 -5.64 5.90
C ARG A 232 1.45 -5.82 4.39
N LYS A 233 1.10 -7.02 3.91
CA LYS A 233 1.01 -7.36 2.49
C LYS A 233 2.32 -7.14 1.73
N TYR A 234 3.45 -7.41 2.39
CA TYR A 234 4.77 -7.27 1.76
C TYR A 234 5.00 -8.32 0.66
N ASP A 235 4.34 -9.47 0.75
CA ASP A 235 4.24 -10.47 -0.31
C ASP A 235 3.62 -9.89 -1.60
N GLU A 236 2.50 -9.17 -1.49
CA GLU A 236 1.88 -8.48 -2.63
C GLU A 236 2.78 -7.34 -3.16
N GLU A 237 3.53 -6.66 -2.29
CA GLU A 237 4.55 -5.70 -2.74
C GLU A 237 5.61 -6.40 -3.60
N LEU A 238 6.15 -7.54 -3.15
CA LEU A 238 7.15 -8.30 -3.88
C LEU A 238 6.63 -8.77 -5.26
N VAL A 239 5.35 -9.13 -5.36
CA VAL A 239 4.69 -9.40 -6.65
C VAL A 239 4.73 -8.16 -7.54
N LEU A 240 4.29 -7.00 -7.04
CA LEU A 240 4.32 -5.74 -7.80
C LEU A 240 5.75 -5.35 -8.20
N ARG A 241 6.73 -5.57 -7.32
CA ARG A 241 8.15 -5.34 -7.63
C ARG A 241 8.61 -6.23 -8.78
N PHE A 242 8.24 -7.51 -8.77
CA PHE A 242 8.53 -8.41 -9.87
C PHE A 242 7.91 -7.91 -11.17
N LEU A 243 6.60 -7.66 -11.15
CA LEU A 243 5.85 -7.19 -12.33
C LEU A 243 6.43 -5.90 -12.92
N TYR A 244 6.90 -4.99 -12.06
CA TYR A 244 7.52 -3.74 -12.47
C TYR A 244 8.93 -3.91 -13.04
N LEU A 245 9.79 -4.68 -12.38
CA LEU A 245 11.22 -4.69 -12.66
C LEU A 245 11.61 -5.73 -13.73
N HIS A 246 10.89 -6.85 -13.85
CA HIS A 246 11.23 -7.90 -14.82
C HIS A 246 11.04 -7.45 -16.29
N THR A 247 10.33 -6.34 -16.52
CA THR A 247 10.13 -5.79 -17.87
C THR A 247 11.18 -4.75 -18.26
N LYS A 248 12.08 -4.37 -17.35
CA LYS A 248 13.01 -3.24 -17.54
C LYS A 248 14.40 -3.69 -17.93
N ASP A 249 15.01 -3.07 -18.92
CA ASP A 249 16.43 -3.31 -19.23
C ASP A 249 17.37 -2.68 -18.17
N ASP A 250 18.68 -2.94 -18.28
CA ASP A 250 19.67 -2.44 -17.30
C ASP A 250 19.73 -0.89 -17.26
N ALA A 251 19.49 -0.23 -18.39
CA ALA A 251 19.52 1.23 -18.48
C ALA A 251 18.27 1.84 -17.82
N GLU A 252 17.10 1.22 -18.01
CA GLU A 252 15.87 1.59 -17.33
C GLU A 252 15.98 1.38 -15.82
N ILE A 253 16.54 0.25 -15.36
CA ILE A 253 16.81 0.01 -13.93
C ILE A 253 17.71 1.13 -13.38
N ALA A 254 18.81 1.43 -14.07
CA ALA A 254 19.75 2.48 -13.70
C ALA A 254 19.12 3.88 -13.60
N SER A 255 18.05 4.12 -14.36
CA SER A 255 17.33 5.41 -14.40
C SER A 255 16.36 5.63 -13.23
N ILE A 256 16.07 4.60 -12.43
CA ILE A 256 15.14 4.69 -11.29
C ILE A 256 15.74 5.57 -10.20
N LYS A 257 15.16 6.76 -10.00
CA LYS A 257 15.59 7.73 -8.97
C LYS A 257 14.85 7.54 -7.64
N ASN A 258 13.53 7.38 -7.69
CA ASN A 258 12.70 7.06 -6.53
C ASN A 258 11.92 5.79 -6.85
N PHE A 259 12.36 4.68 -6.25
CA PHE A 259 11.76 3.38 -6.51
C PHE A 259 10.30 3.30 -6.04
N GLN A 260 9.98 3.95 -4.92
CA GLN A 260 8.63 3.85 -4.34
C GLN A 260 7.60 4.56 -5.22
N ASP A 261 7.92 5.77 -5.69
CA ASP A 261 7.07 6.54 -6.59
C ASP A 261 6.89 5.79 -7.93
N GLY A 262 7.98 5.26 -8.50
CA GLY A 262 7.92 4.53 -9.77
C GLY A 262 7.10 3.23 -9.66
N LEU A 263 7.24 2.49 -8.55
CA LEU A 263 6.44 1.29 -8.30
C LEU A 263 4.96 1.61 -8.10
N GLU A 264 4.65 2.73 -7.46
CA GLU A 264 3.29 3.21 -7.26
C GLU A 264 2.64 3.66 -8.58
N GLU A 265 3.33 4.48 -9.37
CA GLU A 265 2.87 4.90 -10.70
C GLU A 265 2.64 3.70 -11.63
N PHE A 266 3.55 2.73 -11.61
CA PHE A 266 3.39 1.48 -12.36
C PHE A 266 2.12 0.72 -11.93
N ALA A 267 1.94 0.51 -10.63
CA ALA A 267 0.81 -0.26 -10.11
C ALA A 267 -0.54 0.40 -10.44
N ILE A 268 -0.64 1.72 -10.31
CA ILE A 268 -1.86 2.48 -10.63
C ILE A 268 -2.15 2.40 -12.13
N ASN A 269 -1.14 2.66 -12.97
CA ASN A 269 -1.31 2.60 -14.43
C ASN A 269 -1.73 1.20 -14.88
N LEU A 270 -1.16 0.17 -14.27
CA LEU A 270 -1.50 -1.21 -14.57
C LEU A 270 -2.93 -1.57 -14.12
N ALA A 271 -3.37 -1.08 -12.94
CA ALA A 271 -4.73 -1.27 -12.47
C ALA A 271 -5.78 -0.55 -13.33
N LEU A 272 -5.47 0.68 -13.78
CA LEU A 272 -6.34 1.48 -14.67
C LEU A 272 -6.50 0.83 -16.06
N LYS A 273 -5.41 0.26 -16.57
CA LYS A 273 -5.36 -0.38 -17.90
C LYS A 273 -5.36 -1.91 -17.79
N PHE A 274 -5.92 -2.45 -16.72
CA PHE A 274 -5.82 -3.88 -16.44
C PHE A 274 -6.46 -4.68 -17.57
N ASP A 275 -5.60 -5.35 -18.33
CA ASP A 275 -5.94 -6.17 -19.47
C ASP A 275 -5.58 -7.63 -19.17
N ARG A 276 -6.48 -8.55 -19.52
CA ARG A 276 -6.26 -9.98 -19.31
C ARG A 276 -5.11 -10.52 -20.14
N THR A 277 -4.86 -9.97 -21.33
CA THR A 277 -3.75 -10.42 -22.18
C THR A 277 -2.40 -10.17 -21.50
N PHE A 278 -2.19 -8.95 -20.99
CA PHE A 278 -0.99 -8.63 -20.22
C PHE A 278 -0.90 -9.47 -18.93
N ALA A 279 -2.02 -9.63 -18.22
CA ALA A 279 -2.06 -10.39 -16.98
C ALA A 279 -1.62 -11.85 -17.19
N ASP A 280 -2.14 -12.50 -18.25
CA ASP A 280 -1.82 -13.89 -18.57
C ASP A 280 -0.33 -14.08 -18.92
N GLU A 281 0.26 -13.17 -19.72
CA GLU A 281 1.70 -13.20 -20.05
C GLU A 281 2.59 -12.99 -18.81
N ALA A 282 2.26 -12.00 -17.99
CA ALA A 282 3.00 -11.68 -16.80
C ALA A 282 2.90 -12.80 -15.76
N GLU A 283 1.71 -13.38 -15.61
CA GLU A 283 1.46 -14.53 -14.73
C GLU A 283 2.22 -15.77 -15.19
N ALA A 284 2.25 -16.07 -16.49
CA ALA A 284 3.03 -17.19 -17.03
C ALA A 284 4.52 -17.04 -16.70
N THR A 285 5.08 -15.85 -16.95
CA THR A 285 6.48 -15.53 -16.64
C THR A 285 6.75 -15.63 -15.13
N PHE A 286 5.86 -15.10 -14.30
CA PHE A 286 5.94 -15.18 -12.84
C PHE A 286 5.98 -16.63 -12.38
N ARG A 287 4.99 -17.44 -12.79
CA ARG A 287 4.87 -18.86 -12.42
C ARG A 287 6.10 -19.64 -12.82
N GLU A 288 6.57 -19.48 -14.05
CA GLU A 288 7.77 -20.19 -14.55
C GLU A 288 9.00 -19.80 -13.73
N THR A 289 9.21 -18.51 -13.48
CA THR A 289 10.34 -18.01 -12.68
C THR A 289 10.40 -18.65 -11.30
N PHE A 290 9.31 -18.60 -10.53
CA PHE A 290 9.32 -19.10 -9.16
C PHE A 290 9.29 -20.62 -9.08
N ASN A 291 8.71 -21.31 -10.07
CA ASN A 291 8.78 -22.77 -10.16
C ASN A 291 10.22 -23.25 -10.40
N LEU A 292 10.94 -22.61 -11.31
CA LEU A 292 12.34 -22.95 -11.59
C LEU A 292 13.25 -22.67 -10.38
N LEU A 293 13.05 -21.53 -9.70
CA LEU A 293 13.82 -21.19 -8.50
C LEU A 293 13.52 -22.15 -7.33
N LEU A 294 12.25 -22.52 -7.13
CA LEU A 294 11.88 -23.48 -6.08
C LEU A 294 12.44 -24.86 -6.37
N ALA A 295 12.40 -25.30 -7.64
CA ALA A 295 12.97 -26.57 -8.05
C ALA A 295 14.49 -26.63 -7.84
N ALA A 296 15.17 -25.48 -7.89
CA ALA A 296 16.60 -25.38 -7.67
C ALA A 296 16.99 -25.48 -6.18
N ASP A 297 16.37 -24.69 -5.31
CA ASP A 297 16.59 -24.74 -3.86
C ASP A 297 15.47 -23.98 -3.10
N GLU A 298 14.83 -24.59 -2.10
CA GLU A 298 13.78 -23.93 -1.30
C GLU A 298 14.28 -22.72 -0.47
N LYS A 299 15.60 -22.56 -0.34
CA LYS A 299 16.23 -21.45 0.39
C LYS A 299 17.08 -20.56 -0.52
N ILE A 300 16.85 -20.58 -1.84
CA ILE A 300 17.68 -19.87 -2.82
C ILE A 300 17.77 -18.35 -2.58
N PHE A 301 16.77 -17.75 -1.92
CA PHE A 301 16.80 -16.33 -1.53
C PHE A 301 17.52 -16.05 -0.20
N GLY A 302 18.04 -17.07 0.45
CA GLY A 302 18.91 -16.96 1.60
C GLY A 302 20.35 -16.65 1.20
N ARG A 303 21.19 -16.45 2.22
CA ARG A 303 22.63 -16.23 2.01
C ARG A 303 23.36 -17.56 1.95
N TRP A 304 24.24 -17.74 0.96
CA TRP A 304 25.08 -18.94 0.90
C TRP A 304 26.07 -19.02 2.07
N ASP A 305 26.16 -20.19 2.71
CA ASP A 305 27.18 -20.52 3.70
C ASP A 305 28.10 -21.61 3.15
N PRO A 306 29.33 -21.26 2.73
CA PRO A 306 30.25 -22.23 2.12
C PRO A 306 30.73 -23.31 3.10
N LEU A 307 30.68 -23.08 4.42
CA LEU A 307 31.10 -24.08 5.40
C LEU A 307 30.05 -25.17 5.60
N LYS A 308 28.77 -24.84 5.39
CA LYS A 308 27.64 -25.75 5.57
C LYS A 308 27.06 -26.25 4.24
N GLU A 309 27.60 -25.76 3.12
CA GLU A 309 27.11 -26.03 1.76
C GLU A 309 25.60 -25.83 1.61
N ASN A 310 25.06 -24.81 2.29
CA ASN A 310 23.63 -24.53 2.34
C ASN A 310 23.34 -23.03 2.46
N PHE A 311 22.15 -22.62 2.03
CA PHE A 311 21.64 -21.28 2.27
C PHE A 311 21.15 -21.13 3.72
N LYS A 312 21.48 -19.99 4.34
CA LYS A 312 21.11 -19.64 5.71
C LYS A 312 20.36 -18.30 5.77
N GLY A 313 19.66 -18.11 6.87
CA GLY A 313 18.84 -16.92 7.10
C GLY A 313 17.48 -17.03 6.41
N GLY A 314 16.70 -15.94 6.49
CA GLY A 314 15.44 -15.80 5.77
C GLY A 314 15.63 -15.15 4.39
N PHE A 315 14.51 -14.77 3.79
CA PHE A 315 14.46 -14.05 2.52
C PHE A 315 15.30 -12.76 2.54
N LEU A 316 16.06 -12.55 1.46
CA LEU A 316 16.84 -11.34 1.22
C LEU A 316 16.43 -10.67 -0.08
N ASN A 317 16.12 -9.37 -0.01
CA ASN A 317 15.84 -8.55 -1.18
C ASN A 317 16.95 -8.61 -2.23
N SER A 318 18.22 -8.63 -1.81
CA SER A 318 19.34 -8.70 -2.76
C SER A 318 19.29 -9.96 -3.63
N SER A 319 18.96 -11.11 -3.02
CA SER A 319 18.85 -12.38 -3.75
C SER A 319 17.60 -12.41 -4.62
N PHE A 320 16.49 -11.85 -4.14
CA PHE A 320 15.28 -11.70 -4.95
C PHE A 320 15.53 -10.84 -6.20
N GLU A 321 16.19 -9.71 -6.03
CA GLU A 321 16.55 -8.79 -7.12
C GLU A 321 17.56 -9.42 -8.09
N ALA A 322 18.56 -10.13 -7.58
CA ALA A 322 19.56 -10.77 -8.44
C ALA A 322 19.02 -12.01 -9.17
N LEU A 323 18.16 -12.80 -8.52
CA LEU A 323 17.73 -14.09 -9.06
C LEU A 323 16.35 -14.01 -9.71
N ALA A 324 15.32 -13.60 -8.98
CA ALA A 324 13.94 -13.61 -9.49
C ALA A 324 13.73 -12.56 -10.59
N ILE A 325 14.10 -11.31 -10.34
CA ILE A 325 13.90 -10.22 -11.32
C ILE A 325 14.70 -10.49 -12.60
N SER A 326 15.95 -10.93 -12.45
CA SER A 326 16.83 -11.26 -13.57
C SER A 326 16.32 -12.46 -14.37
N LEU A 327 15.95 -13.56 -13.70
CA LEU A 327 15.42 -14.74 -14.37
C LEU A 327 14.12 -14.41 -15.10
N GLY A 328 13.19 -13.69 -14.47
CA GLY A 328 11.95 -13.24 -15.10
C GLY A 328 12.19 -12.40 -16.35
N TYR A 329 13.19 -11.50 -16.32
CA TYR A 329 13.59 -10.73 -17.50
C TYR A 329 14.12 -11.62 -18.63
N LEU A 330 15.01 -12.58 -18.31
CA LEU A 330 15.59 -13.48 -19.32
C LEU A 330 14.51 -14.37 -19.97
N LEU A 331 13.64 -14.97 -19.15
CA LEU A 331 12.52 -15.79 -19.64
C LEU A 331 11.58 -14.99 -20.52
N ARG A 332 11.16 -13.80 -20.08
CA ARG A 332 10.29 -12.92 -20.86
C ARG A 332 10.87 -12.58 -22.23
N ASN A 333 12.19 -12.35 -22.29
CA ASN A 333 12.87 -11.96 -23.53
C ASN A 333 13.38 -13.15 -24.34
N ASN A 334 13.07 -14.40 -23.95
CA ASN A 334 13.55 -15.63 -24.58
C ASN A 334 15.09 -15.70 -24.68
N ILE A 335 15.78 -15.14 -23.67
CA ILE A 335 17.24 -15.22 -23.56
C ILE A 335 17.59 -16.55 -22.87
N ALA A 336 18.62 -17.24 -23.38
CA ALA A 336 19.01 -18.55 -22.86
C ALA A 336 19.48 -18.46 -21.40
N VAL A 337 18.98 -19.37 -20.56
CA VAL A 337 19.26 -19.41 -19.12
C VAL A 337 20.04 -20.68 -18.76
N LYS A 338 21.02 -20.54 -17.88
CA LYS A 338 21.75 -21.68 -17.31
C LYS A 338 20.82 -22.60 -16.52
N GLN A 339 21.04 -23.91 -16.65
CA GLN A 339 20.17 -24.92 -16.05
C GLN A 339 20.39 -25.07 -14.53
N ASP A 340 21.63 -24.90 -14.05
CA ASP A 340 21.95 -25.03 -12.63
C ASP A 340 21.77 -23.69 -11.90
N LEU A 341 20.51 -23.34 -11.65
CA LEU A 341 20.14 -22.10 -10.94
C LEU A 341 20.65 -22.07 -9.49
N ARG A 342 20.84 -23.24 -8.87
CA ARG A 342 21.43 -23.34 -7.54
C ARG A 342 22.90 -22.90 -7.57
N GLN A 343 23.66 -23.37 -8.55
CA GLN A 343 25.04 -22.91 -8.75
C GLN A 343 25.10 -21.42 -9.10
N CYS A 344 24.18 -20.91 -9.93
CA CYS A 344 24.08 -19.47 -10.18
C CYS A 344 23.88 -18.66 -8.88
N ALA A 345 23.04 -19.13 -7.96
CA ALA A 345 22.84 -18.47 -6.67
C ALA A 345 24.09 -18.55 -5.77
N ILE A 346 24.87 -19.62 -5.84
CA ILE A 346 26.16 -19.75 -5.16
C ILE A 346 27.16 -18.75 -5.75
N ASP A 347 27.29 -18.71 -7.08
CA ASP A 347 28.21 -17.82 -7.81
C ASP A 347 27.91 -16.35 -7.51
N PHE A 348 26.63 -15.99 -7.40
CA PHE A 348 26.19 -14.67 -6.95
C PHE A 348 26.78 -14.31 -5.59
N TRP A 349 26.68 -15.20 -4.60
CA TRP A 349 27.26 -14.96 -3.28
C TRP A 349 28.79 -15.03 -3.23
N SER A 350 29.43 -15.62 -4.25
CA SER A 350 30.88 -15.65 -4.41
C SER A 350 31.46 -14.41 -5.09
N LEU A 351 30.62 -13.47 -5.57
CA LEU A 351 31.09 -12.22 -6.15
C LEU A 351 31.95 -11.41 -5.15
N PRO A 352 33.07 -10.79 -5.59
CA PRO A 352 33.99 -10.06 -4.70
C PRO A 352 33.31 -8.98 -3.85
N GLN A 353 32.25 -8.38 -4.39
CA GLN A 353 31.48 -7.35 -3.71
C GLN A 353 30.59 -7.88 -2.56
N MET A 354 30.25 -9.17 -2.51
CA MET A 354 29.28 -9.77 -1.56
C MET A 354 29.87 -10.03 -0.17
N THR A 355 30.24 -8.97 0.53
CA THR A 355 30.76 -9.00 1.91
C THR A 355 29.64 -9.07 2.98
N GLU A 356 30.00 -9.31 4.24
CA GLU A 356 29.02 -9.40 5.35
C GLU A 356 28.13 -8.18 5.56
N ARG A 357 28.54 -6.98 5.12
CA ARG A 357 27.78 -5.72 5.23
C ARG A 357 27.34 -5.17 3.88
N PHE A 358 27.33 -5.99 2.84
CA PHE A 358 27.22 -5.53 1.46
C PHE A 358 25.95 -4.70 1.15
N ALA A 359 24.80 -5.12 1.68
CA ALA A 359 23.53 -4.41 1.48
C ALA A 359 23.21 -3.43 2.61
N THR A 360 24.00 -3.42 3.69
CA THR A 360 23.73 -2.61 4.88
C THR A 360 23.94 -1.13 4.54
N GLY A 361 22.87 -0.33 4.60
CA GLY A 361 22.93 1.12 4.38
C GLY A 361 22.87 1.55 2.90
N LYS A 362 22.69 0.63 1.94
CA LYS A 362 22.40 0.99 0.55
C LYS A 362 20.91 1.28 0.37
N SER A 363 20.59 2.30 -0.43
CA SER A 363 19.21 2.53 -0.86
C SER A 363 18.72 1.37 -1.75
N THR A 364 17.41 1.27 -1.94
CA THR A 364 16.83 0.26 -2.83
C THR A 364 17.31 0.43 -4.26
N GLU A 365 17.40 1.66 -4.77
CA GLU A 365 17.87 2.00 -6.11
C GLU A 365 19.34 1.59 -6.29
N ALA A 366 20.20 1.93 -5.32
CA ALA A 366 21.61 1.54 -5.35
C ALA A 366 21.80 0.02 -5.31
N ARG A 367 20.86 -0.70 -4.68
CA ARG A 367 20.86 -2.16 -4.65
C ARG A 367 20.39 -2.73 -6.00
N LEU A 368 19.27 -2.26 -6.54
CA LEU A 368 18.74 -2.68 -7.84
C LEU A 368 19.75 -2.51 -8.98
N ASN A 369 20.41 -1.35 -9.05
CA ASN A 369 21.43 -1.04 -10.05
C ASN A 369 22.65 -1.97 -10.01
N LEU A 370 22.83 -2.70 -8.92
CA LEU A 370 23.93 -3.64 -8.75
C LEU A 370 23.45 -5.09 -8.82
N MET A 371 22.33 -5.45 -8.19
CA MET A 371 21.87 -6.84 -8.13
C MET A 371 21.33 -7.32 -9.47
N VAL A 372 20.50 -6.53 -10.14
CA VAL A 372 19.79 -6.97 -11.34
C VAL A 372 20.76 -7.21 -12.50
N PRO A 373 21.67 -6.29 -12.86
CA PRO A 373 22.61 -6.54 -13.95
C PRO A 373 23.57 -7.70 -13.67
N GLU A 374 24.07 -7.83 -12.43
CA GLU A 374 24.96 -8.94 -12.07
C GLU A 374 24.22 -10.28 -12.09
N GLY A 375 22.97 -10.30 -11.62
CA GLY A 375 22.10 -11.46 -11.68
C GLY A 375 21.87 -11.94 -13.12
N ARG A 376 21.59 -11.02 -14.05
CA ARG A 376 21.43 -11.33 -15.48
C ARG A 376 22.68 -12.00 -16.06
N LYS A 377 23.86 -11.41 -15.84
CA LYS A 377 25.15 -11.98 -16.30
C LYS A 377 25.41 -13.38 -15.75
N ILE A 378 25.01 -13.63 -14.50
CA ILE A 378 25.20 -14.93 -13.86
C ILE A 378 24.25 -15.97 -14.45
N LEU A 379 23.00 -15.61 -14.70
CA LEU A 379 21.94 -16.52 -15.14
C LEU A 379 21.93 -16.79 -16.64
N GLU A 380 22.38 -15.83 -17.45
CA GLU A 380 22.47 -15.96 -18.91
C GLU A 380 23.49 -17.05 -19.32
N ALA A 381 23.10 -17.88 -20.30
CA ALA A 381 23.84 -19.07 -20.75
C ALA A 381 24.87 -18.80 -21.86
#